data_AF-A0A6B2V6D3-F1
#
_entry.id   AF-A0A6B2V6D3-F1
#
_cell.length_a   1.000
_cell.length_b   1.000
_cell.length_c   1.000
_cell.angle_alpha   90.00
_cell.angle_beta   90.00
_cell.angle_gamma   90.00
#
_symmetry.space_group_name_H-M   'P 1'
#
loop_
_entity.id
_entity.type
_entity.pdbx_description
1 polymer ?
#
loop_
_entity_poly.entity_id
_entity_poly.type
_entity_poly.pdbx_seq_one_letter_code
_entity_poly.pdbx_strand_id
1 'polypeptide(L)'
;MDKLLAARLHAVKVRPYLADALFALHVVEDRSVPTMAVDAHWRCYVSPGFVARMPLAELAGVWVHEVSHLLRDHHGRGERYARQYEAEPGPGGRRG
;
A
#
# COMPACT_ATOMS: atom_id res chain seq x y z
N MET A 1 12.88 13.19 6.40
CA MET A 1 11.66 12.57 6.95
C MET A 1 10.46 13.52 6.97
N ASP A 2 10.60 14.76 7.44
CA ASP A 2 9.48 15.69 7.63
C ASP A 2 8.61 15.92 6.38
N LYS A 3 9.23 16.06 5.20
CA LYS A 3 8.52 16.22 3.92
C LYS A 3 7.64 15.02 3.58
N LEU A 4 8.07 13.80 3.89
CA LEU A 4 7.26 12.59 3.68
C LEU A 4 6.07 12.54 4.62
N LEU A 5 6.27 12.88 5.89
CA LEU A 5 5.18 12.97 6.87
C LEU A 5 4.17 14.04 6.47
N ALA A 6 4.62 15.23 6.06
CA ALA A 6 3.76 16.31 5.61
C ALA A 6 2.95 15.92 4.37
N ALA A 7 3.57 15.25 3.39
CA ALA A 7 2.88 14.71 2.23
C ALA A 7 1.88 13.60 2.60
N ARG A 8 2.23 12.72 3.56
CA ARG A 8 1.34 11.67 4.06
C ARG A 8 0.11 12.26 4.76
N LEU A 9 0.31 13.28 5.60
CA LEU A 9 -0.79 14.02 6.24
C LEU A 9 -1.65 14.77 5.22
N HIS A 10 -1.04 15.33 4.17
CA HIS A 10 -1.79 15.93 3.07
C HIS A 10 -2.65 14.89 2.35
N ALA A 11 -2.09 13.71 2.05
CA ALA A 11 -2.82 12.59 1.44
C ALA A 11 -4.04 12.19 2.29
N VAL A 12 -3.88 12.11 3.62
CA VAL A 12 -4.98 11.84 4.56
C VAL A 12 -6.05 12.92 4.52
N LYS A 13 -5.66 14.21 4.50
CA LYS A 13 -6.62 15.32 4.41
C LYS A 13 -7.48 15.25 3.15
N VAL A 14 -6.89 14.87 2.01
CA VAL A 14 -7.62 14.78 0.74
C VAL A 14 -8.32 13.44 0.50
N ARG A 15 -7.91 12.38 1.20
CA ARG A 15 -8.49 11.02 1.14
C ARG A 15 -8.58 10.40 2.54
N PRO A 16 -9.50 10.87 3.40
CA PRO A 16 -9.57 10.45 4.80
C PRO A 16 -9.80 8.94 4.98
N TYR A 17 -10.53 8.32 4.06
CA TYR A 17 -10.81 6.87 4.10
C TYR A 17 -9.57 5.99 3.85
N LEU A 18 -8.43 6.57 3.44
CA LEU A 18 -7.15 5.86 3.31
C LEU A 18 -6.24 6.03 4.54
N ALA A 19 -6.68 6.75 5.58
CA ALA A 19 -5.83 7.12 6.70
C ALA A 19 -5.12 5.92 7.34
N ASP A 20 -5.88 4.89 7.72
CA ASP A 20 -5.34 3.71 8.38
C ASP A 20 -4.31 2.99 7.50
N ALA A 21 -4.61 2.84 6.21
CA ALA A 21 -3.71 2.18 5.27
C ALA A 21 -2.42 3.00 5.00
N LEU A 22 -2.53 4.33 4.91
CA LEU A 22 -1.39 5.22 4.73
C LEU A 22 -0.45 5.22 5.94
N PHE A 23 -0.98 5.06 7.14
CA PHE A 23 -0.20 4.99 8.38
C PHE A 23 0.29 3.58 8.73
N ALA A 24 -0.30 2.52 8.15
CA ALA A 24 0.22 1.16 8.25
C ALA A 24 1.52 0.94 7.46
N LEU A 25 1.81 1.79 6.46
CA LEU A 25 3.04 1.68 5.65
C LEU A 25 4.31 2.02 6.45
N HIS A 26 5.25 1.07 6.47
CA HIS A 26 6.59 1.26 7.05
C HIS A 26 7.55 1.86 6.02
N VAL A 27 8.12 3.03 6.31
CA VAL A 27 9.02 3.74 5.38
C VAL A 27 10.43 3.17 5.47
N VAL A 28 11.00 2.80 4.32
CA VAL A 28 12.38 2.35 4.18
C VAL A 28 13.07 3.27 3.16
N GLU A 29 14.16 3.92 3.56
CA GLU A 29 14.99 4.66 2.60
C GLU A 29 15.70 3.67 1.67
N ASP A 30 15.56 3.85 0.36
CA ASP A 30 16.21 3.00 -0.64
C ASP A 30 16.57 3.83 -1.88
N ARG A 31 17.86 3.86 -2.22
CA ARG A 31 18.38 4.61 -3.38
C ARG A 31 18.32 3.82 -4.68
N SER A 32 18.06 2.53 -4.61
CA SER A 32 17.95 1.65 -5.77
C SER A 32 16.61 1.81 -6.49
N VAL A 33 15.56 2.22 -5.78
CA VAL A 33 14.27 2.56 -6.39
C VAL A 33 14.32 3.95 -7.04
N PRO A 34 13.73 4.14 -8.22
CA PRO A 34 13.77 5.44 -8.91
C PRO A 34 12.82 6.48 -8.28
N THR A 35 11.80 6.03 -7.54
CA THR A 35 10.71 6.86 -7.00
C THR A 35 10.32 6.42 -5.57
N MET A 36 9.10 5.91 -5.41
CA MET A 36 8.61 5.16 -4.25
C MET A 36 8.07 3.82 -4.76
N ALA A 37 8.11 2.79 -3.93
CA ALA A 37 7.56 1.48 -4.25
C ALA A 37 7.05 0.79 -2.99
N VAL A 38 6.15 -0.17 -3.13
CA VAL A 38 5.63 -0.98 -2.01
C VAL A 38 5.77 -2.47 -2.27
N ASP A 39 5.76 -3.24 -1.19
CA ASP A 39 5.70 -4.71 -1.25
C ASP A 39 4.59 -5.30 -0.37
N ALA A 40 4.39 -6.60 -0.49
CA ALA A 40 3.36 -7.34 0.24
C ALA A 40 3.51 -7.29 1.78
N HIS A 41 4.65 -6.84 2.30
CA HIS A 41 4.92 -6.68 3.74
C HIS A 41 4.62 -5.26 4.23
N TRP A 42 3.90 -4.45 3.44
CA TRP A 42 3.55 -3.06 3.79
C TRP A 42 4.76 -2.15 3.98
N ARG A 43 5.89 -2.50 3.37
CA ARG A 43 7.06 -1.62 3.31
C ARG A 43 6.89 -0.67 2.14
N CYS A 44 7.18 0.61 2.35
CA CYS A 44 7.26 1.64 1.34
C CYS A 44 8.72 2.07 1.20
N TYR A 45 9.36 1.66 0.11
CA TYR A 45 10.72 2.04 -0.26
C TYR A 45 10.69 3.42 -0.88
N VAL A 46 11.61 4.28 -0.46
CA VAL A 46 11.58 5.70 -0.84
C VAL A 46 12.96 6.18 -1.26
N SER A 47 13.06 6.71 -2.47
CA SER A 47 14.25 7.38 -2.98
C SER A 47 14.38 8.80 -2.41
N PRO A 48 15.46 9.12 -1.67
CA PRO A 48 15.67 10.46 -1.12
C PRO A 48 15.77 11.55 -2.19
N GLY A 49 16.44 11.22 -3.31
CA GLY A 49 16.61 12.14 -4.43
C GLY A 49 15.26 12.49 -5.07
N PHE A 50 14.37 11.50 -5.20
CA PHE A 50 13.00 11.70 -5.67
C PHE A 50 12.19 12.58 -4.72
N VAL A 51 12.23 12.30 -3.41
CA VAL A 51 11.50 13.10 -2.40
C VAL A 51 11.97 14.55 -2.38
N ALA A 52 13.28 14.78 -2.48
CA ALA A 52 13.85 16.13 -2.44
C ALA A 52 13.30 17.02 -3.56
N ARG A 53 13.24 16.50 -4.79
CA ARG A 53 12.79 17.24 -5.99
C ARG A 53 11.28 17.36 -6.15
N MET A 54 10.49 16.48 -5.54
CA MET A 54 9.05 16.43 -5.80
C MET A 54 8.26 17.51 -5.01
N PRO A 55 7.31 18.23 -5.63
CA PRO A 55 6.37 19.07 -4.89
C PRO A 55 5.56 18.27 -3.86
N LEU A 56 5.16 18.91 -2.75
CA LEU A 56 4.49 18.21 -1.64
C LEU A 56 3.15 17.60 -2.05
N ALA A 57 2.36 18.30 -2.86
CA ALA A 57 1.07 17.81 -3.35
C ALA A 57 1.23 16.61 -4.29
N GLU A 58 2.24 16.63 -5.17
CA GLU A 58 2.57 15.50 -6.04
C GLU A 58 3.05 14.30 -5.22
N LEU A 59 3.89 14.52 -4.21
CA LEU A 59 4.33 13.46 -3.30
C LEU A 59 3.17 12.84 -2.50
N ALA A 60 2.15 13.62 -2.16
CA ALA A 60 0.92 13.10 -1.57
C ALA A 60 0.13 12.22 -2.56
N GLY A 61 0.13 12.57 -3.85
CA GLY A 61 -0.41 11.72 -4.91
C GLY A 61 0.32 10.37 -4.99
N VAL A 62 1.65 10.37 -4.86
CA VAL A 62 2.46 9.14 -4.83
C VAL A 62 2.09 8.27 -3.63
N TRP A 63 1.90 8.84 -2.43
CA TRP A 63 1.38 8.10 -1.27
C TRP A 63 0.08 7.37 -1.57
N VAL A 64 -0.89 8.07 -2.18
CA VAL A 64 -2.19 7.48 -2.56
C VAL A 64 -2.01 6.38 -3.60
N HIS A 65 -1.13 6.58 -4.58
CA HIS A 65 -0.82 5.59 -5.60
C HIS A 65 -0.26 4.30 -5.00
N GLU A 66 0.78 4.42 -4.17
CA GLU A 66 1.46 3.29 -3.54
C GLU A 66 0.53 2.49 -2.63
N VAL A 67 -0.21 3.14 -1.72
CA VAL A 67 -1.13 2.42 -0.82
C VAL A 67 -2.24 1.72 -1.59
N SER A 68 -2.69 2.33 -2.69
CA SER A 68 -3.73 1.74 -3.54
C SER A 68 -3.26 0.48 -4.25
N HIS A 69 -1.95 0.29 -4.50
CA HIS A 69 -1.42 -0.99 -4.99
C HIS A 69 -1.63 -2.11 -3.97
N LEU A 70 -1.37 -1.85 -2.69
CA LEU A 70 -1.57 -2.86 -1.64
C LEU A 70 -3.04 -3.23 -1.45
N LEU A 71 -3.92 -2.23 -1.51
CA LEU A 71 -5.37 -2.42 -1.37
C LEU A 71 -5.97 -3.16 -2.58
N ARG A 72 -5.52 -2.87 -3.80
CA ARG A 72 -5.98 -3.60 -5.00
C ARG A 72 -5.42 -5.03 -5.03
N ASP A 73 -4.15 -5.21 -4.71
CA ASP A 73 -3.54 -6.54 -4.65
C ASP A 73 -4.05 -7.38 -3.46
N HIS A 74 -4.63 -6.76 -2.43
CA HIS A 74 -5.32 -7.47 -1.36
C HIS A 74 -6.44 -8.38 -1.88
N HIS A 75 -7.24 -7.91 -2.86
CA HIS A 75 -8.25 -8.75 -3.50
C HIS A 75 -7.62 -9.91 -4.25
N GLY A 76 -6.54 -9.68 -5.00
CA GLY A 76 -5.81 -10.74 -5.70
C GLY A 76 -5.23 -11.80 -4.76
N ARG A 77 -4.72 -11.40 -3.58
CA ARG A 77 -4.26 -12.32 -2.53
C ARG A 77 -5.42 -13.06 -1.87
N GLY A 78 -6.53 -12.37 -1.60
CA GLY A 78 -7.74 -12.97 -1.05
C GLY A 78 -8.35 -14.02 -1.98
N GLU A 79 -8.42 -13.76 -3.28
CA GLU A 79 -8.88 -14.72 -4.28
C GLU A 79 -7.92 -15.91 -4.44
N ARG A 80 -6.59 -15.68 -4.40
CA ARG A 80 -5.62 -16.79 -4.41
C ARG A 80 -5.75 -17.67 -3.17
N TYR A 81 -5.95 -17.06 -2.01
CA TYR A 81 -6.22 -17.77 -0.77
C TYR A 81 -7.54 -18.56 -0.88
N ALA A 82 -8.63 -17.92 -1.30
CA ALA A 82 -9.91 -18.60 -1.52
C ALA A 82 -9.75 -19.80 -2.48
N ARG A 83 -9.10 -19.65 -3.63
CA ARG A 83 -8.86 -20.76 -4.57
C ARG A 83 -7.97 -21.87 -4.00
N GLN A 84 -7.00 -21.52 -3.16
CA GLN A 84 -6.10 -22.50 -2.53
C GLN A 84 -6.77 -23.29 -1.41
N TYR A 85 -7.75 -22.69 -0.72
CA TYR A 85 -8.42 -23.29 0.45
C TYR A 85 -9.88 -23.71 0.22
N GLU A 86 -10.53 -23.27 -0.87
CA GLU A 86 -11.84 -23.78 -1.36
C GLU A 86 -11.70 -25.07 -2.19
N ALA A 87 -10.47 -25.54 -2.44
CA ALA A 87 -10.19 -26.85 -3.02
C ALA A 87 -10.30 -28.00 -2.00
N GLU A 88 -10.43 -27.71 -0.71
CA GLU A 88 -10.88 -28.69 0.27
C GLU A 88 -12.41 -28.64 0.37
N PRO A 89 -13.13 -29.74 0.10
CA PRO A 89 -14.55 -29.78 0.37
C PRO A 89 -14.72 -29.62 1.88
N GLY A 90 -15.22 -28.47 2.31
CA GLY A 90 -15.58 -28.24 3.71
C GLY A 90 -16.50 -29.36 4.19
N PRO A 91 -16.44 -29.76 5.48
CA PRO A 91 -17.24 -30.84 6.03
C PRO A 91 -18.70 -30.38 6.13
N GLY A 92 -19.40 -30.46 5.00
CA GLY A 92 -20.72 -29.89 4.80
C GLY A 92 -21.48 -30.58 3.68
N GLY A 93 -21.19 -31.87 3.43
CA GLY A 93 -22.04 -32.72 2.60
C GLY A 93 -23.37 -32.98 3.31
N ARG A 94 -24.34 -32.07 3.18
CA ARG A 94 -25.74 -32.43 3.43
C ARG A 94 -26.25 -33.19 2.21
N ARG A 95 -26.23 -34.53 2.32
CA ARG A 95 -27.10 -35.39 1.52
C ARG A 95 -28.54 -35.11 1.92
N GLY A 96 -29.37 -34.78 0.94
CA GLY A 96 -30.82 -34.69 0.99
C GLY A 96 -31.34 -34.85 -0.42
#